data_AF-A0A1M7T5C3-F1
#
_entry.id   AF-A0A1M7T5C3-F1
#
_cell.length_a   1.000
_cell.length_b   1.000
_cell.length_c   1.000
_cell.angle_alpha   90.00
_cell.angle_beta   90.00
_cell.angle_gamma   90.00
#
_symmetry.space_group_name_H-M   'P 1'
#
loop_
_entity.id
_entity.type
_entity.pdbx_description
1 polymer ?
#
loop_
_entity_poly.entity_id
_entity_poly.type
_entity_poly.pdbx_seq_one_letter_code
_entity_poly.pdbx_strand_id
1 'polypeptide(L)'
;MKIVIQNKKAIILSLIVTGVYLFNFFHQVRYGSGETDSYYHLSYVRSFFYDGYLPKSQQSYPLFFYVIALFVVIFRNYTVAALLFIMIWAFATNILQIKLIDKLLDEKNSNYSVLLGSGLSFIWPISFHAFDFLKGETTYWSSMLHVYLTSGSTAPYHNLTYLCAKPFAILTIYAFLTLLQSDKKAEQVKMAIILAVSMLLSVLAKPCFYQCFAPAGALFVIVYFLLGHFDELKKCITIAISFVPATIWVLYSMTMKVQPIAFSPFEGMMFYNADGTNGLIILSRAIFYVLFVVVCMFVYRQNNNNMILGGLIYLFGVAEWILFIFPLEKGALDMMWGYNMSMYLLFLFAIVTAKRIYNVKHNKVVFYFGNLIFAFHTTLGLLMFINTWIKAYYQYFFE
;
A
#
# COMPACT_ATOMS: atom_id res chain seq x y z
N MET A 1 11.37 28.16 3.14
CA MET A 1 10.15 27.47 2.65
C MET A 1 9.00 27.83 3.60
N LYS A 2 8.16 28.82 3.27
CA LYS A 2 6.97 29.12 4.08
C LYS A 2 6.03 27.92 3.97
N ILE A 3 5.82 27.20 5.08
CA ILE A 3 4.73 26.23 5.19
C ILE A 3 3.45 27.06 5.27
N VAL A 4 2.95 27.50 4.11
CA VAL A 4 1.59 28.03 4.00
C VAL A 4 0.69 26.90 4.44
N ILE A 5 -0.08 27.10 5.51
CA ILE A 5 -0.99 26.09 6.06
C ILE A 5 -1.95 25.68 4.93
N GLN A 6 -1.63 24.51 4.38
CA GLN A 6 -2.18 23.85 3.21
C GLN A 6 -3.61 23.40 3.49
N ASN A 7 -4.47 23.51 2.47
CA ASN A 7 -5.81 22.94 2.35
C ASN A 7 -6.40 22.34 3.64
N LYS A 8 -7.14 23.15 4.41
CA LYS A 8 -7.80 22.73 5.67
C LYS A 8 -8.57 21.41 5.51
N LYS A 9 -9.20 21.18 4.35
CA LYS A 9 -9.95 19.95 4.06
C LYS A 9 -9.06 18.71 4.04
N ALA A 10 -7.86 18.81 3.47
CA ALA A 10 -6.89 17.71 3.42
C ALA A 10 -6.43 17.32 4.84
N ILE A 11 -6.21 18.30 5.71
CA ILE A 11 -5.85 18.07 7.11
C ILE A 11 -7.02 17.39 7.84
N ILE A 12 -8.23 17.94 7.74
CA ILE A 12 -9.43 17.39 8.38
C ILE A 12 -9.66 15.94 7.96
N LEU A 13 -9.67 15.66 6.65
CA LEU A 13 -9.88 14.29 6.18
C LEU A 13 -8.73 13.35 6.56
N SER A 14 -7.48 13.85 6.62
CA SER A 14 -6.36 13.04 7.13
C SER A 14 -6.51 12.72 8.61
N LEU A 15 -7.05 13.64 9.43
CA LEU A 15 -7.38 13.36 10.83
C LEU A 15 -8.53 12.35 10.94
N ILE A 16 -9.56 12.43 10.08
CA ILE A 16 -10.66 11.46 10.05
C ILE A 16 -10.13 10.06 9.69
N VAL A 17 -9.33 9.95 8.61
CA VAL A 17 -8.68 8.69 8.22
C VAL A 17 -7.85 8.14 9.38
N THR A 18 -7.07 9.00 10.01
CA THR A 18 -6.25 8.63 11.17
C THR A 18 -7.10 8.12 12.33
N GLY A 19 -8.24 8.79 12.60
CA GLY A 19 -9.22 8.35 13.59
C GLY A 19 -9.71 6.92 13.30
N VAL A 20 -10.16 6.64 12.07
CA VAL A 20 -10.62 5.30 11.68
C VAL A 20 -9.54 4.24 11.89
N TYR A 21 -8.29 4.53 11.54
CA TYR A 21 -7.16 3.63 11.79
C TYR A 21 -6.91 3.44 13.30
N LEU A 22 -6.85 4.51 14.08
CA LEU A 22 -6.68 4.45 15.53
C LEU A 22 -7.76 3.59 16.18
N PHE A 23 -9.02 3.79 15.82
CA PHE A 23 -10.14 3.01 16.34
C PHE A 23 -10.00 1.53 16.01
N ASN A 24 -9.73 1.19 14.74
CA ASN A 24 -9.58 -0.19 14.31
C ASN A 24 -8.41 -0.90 15.00
N PHE A 25 -7.25 -0.25 15.12
CA PHE A 25 -6.06 -0.86 15.72
C PHE A 25 -6.06 -0.82 17.25
N PHE A 26 -6.77 0.11 17.90
CA PHE A 26 -6.89 0.17 19.36
C PHE A 26 -7.36 -1.16 19.94
N HIS A 27 -8.38 -1.75 19.34
CA HIS A 27 -8.92 -3.04 19.80
C HIS A 27 -7.91 -4.18 19.62
N GLN A 28 -7.23 -4.21 18.47
CA GLN A 28 -6.22 -5.24 18.17
C GLN A 28 -5.04 -5.17 19.13
N VAL A 29 -4.54 -3.96 19.41
CA VAL A 29 -3.40 -3.71 20.28
C VAL A 29 -3.73 -3.99 21.74
N ARG A 30 -4.92 -3.57 22.20
CA ARG A 30 -5.29 -3.64 23.62
C ARG A 30 -5.82 -5.00 24.04
N TYR A 31 -6.75 -5.56 23.26
CA TYR A 31 -7.46 -6.77 23.64
C TYR A 31 -6.86 -8.03 23.05
N GLY A 32 -5.95 -7.89 22.09
CA GLY A 32 -5.17 -9.01 21.57
C GLY A 32 -6.06 -10.17 21.13
N SER A 33 -7.11 -9.90 20.33
CA SER A 33 -7.79 -10.99 19.60
C SER A 33 -6.69 -11.70 18.81
N GLY A 34 -6.30 -12.90 19.26
CA GLY A 34 -5.04 -13.60 18.96
C GLY A 34 -4.80 -13.99 17.49
N GLU A 35 -5.39 -13.26 16.56
CA GLU A 35 -5.43 -13.52 15.12
C GLU A 35 -4.95 -12.29 14.32
N THR A 36 -4.27 -11.32 14.93
CA THR A 36 -3.79 -10.11 14.21
C THR A 36 -2.28 -9.93 14.30
N ASP A 37 -1.65 -9.60 13.16
CA ASP A 37 -0.22 -9.29 13.08
C ASP A 37 0.22 -8.23 14.11
N SER A 38 -0.65 -7.25 14.37
CA SER A 38 -0.40 -6.19 15.36
C SER A 38 -0.02 -6.72 16.75
N TYR A 39 -0.71 -7.78 17.19
CA TYR A 39 -0.42 -8.40 18.49
C TYR A 39 0.96 -9.07 18.50
N TYR A 40 1.25 -9.89 17.49
CA TYR A 40 2.54 -10.56 17.35
C TYR A 40 3.69 -9.57 17.22
N HIS A 41 3.51 -8.52 16.43
CA HIS A 41 4.47 -7.44 16.28
C HIS A 41 4.81 -6.79 17.64
N LEU A 42 3.82 -6.54 18.49
CA LEU A 42 4.07 -5.99 19.83
C LEU A 42 4.72 -7.00 20.78
N SER A 43 4.42 -8.31 20.66
CA SER A 43 5.16 -9.32 21.43
C SER A 43 6.65 -9.36 21.08
N TYR A 44 7.02 -9.11 19.82
CA TYR A 44 8.43 -9.01 19.43
C TYR A 44 9.10 -7.78 20.04
N VAL A 45 8.40 -6.64 20.11
CA VAL A 45 8.94 -5.46 20.81
C VAL A 45 9.10 -5.72 22.32
N ARG A 46 8.15 -6.43 22.94
CA ARG A 46 8.31 -6.84 24.35
C ARG A 46 9.54 -7.72 24.53
N SER A 47 9.69 -8.74 23.69
CA SER A 47 10.83 -9.67 23.72
C SER A 47 12.15 -8.93 23.54
N PHE A 48 12.21 -7.91 22.67
CA PHE A 48 13.40 -7.05 22.51
C PHE A 48 13.87 -6.40 23.83
N PHE A 49 12.96 -5.98 24.70
CA PHE A 49 13.32 -5.40 26.01
C PHE A 49 13.81 -6.45 27.02
N TYR A 50 13.43 -7.72 26.86
CA TYR A 50 13.89 -8.82 27.72
C TYR A 50 15.18 -9.44 27.22
N ASP A 51 15.25 -9.74 25.91
CA ASP A 51 16.34 -10.49 25.29
C ASP A 51 17.49 -9.57 24.83
N GLY A 52 17.24 -8.26 24.69
CA GLY A 52 18.20 -7.28 24.19
C GLY A 52 18.38 -7.25 22.67
N TYR A 53 17.67 -8.12 21.93
CA TYR A 53 17.70 -8.17 20.46
C TYR A 53 16.33 -8.56 19.87
N LEU A 54 16.06 -8.14 18.64
CA LEU A 54 14.85 -8.57 17.91
C LEU A 54 15.05 -10.01 17.39
N PRO A 55 13.97 -10.82 17.26
CA PRO A 55 14.07 -12.10 16.58
C PRO A 55 14.68 -11.94 15.17
N LYS A 56 15.53 -12.89 14.74
CA LYS A 56 16.27 -12.79 13.46
C LYS A 56 15.36 -12.48 12.27
N SER A 57 14.17 -13.08 12.20
CA SER A 57 13.19 -12.82 11.14
C SER A 57 12.75 -11.34 11.09
N GLN A 58 12.65 -10.68 12.23
CA GLN A 58 12.22 -9.29 12.39
C GLN A 58 13.36 -8.27 12.24
N GLN A 59 14.62 -8.72 12.31
CA GLN A 59 15.78 -7.86 12.04
C GLN A 59 15.87 -7.44 10.55
N SER A 60 15.18 -8.16 9.66
CA SER A 60 15.18 -7.87 8.22
C SER A 60 14.43 -6.57 7.84
N TYR A 61 13.47 -6.13 8.66
CA TYR A 61 12.73 -4.87 8.51
C TYR A 61 12.51 -4.20 9.88
N PRO A 62 13.57 -3.64 10.48
CA PRO A 62 13.59 -3.30 11.90
C PRO A 62 12.92 -1.96 12.24
N LEU A 63 12.62 -1.12 11.25
CA LEU A 63 12.21 0.29 11.49
C LEU A 63 10.95 0.38 12.35
N PHE A 64 9.92 -0.41 12.03
CA PHE A 64 8.70 -0.46 12.82
C PHE A 64 8.99 -0.78 14.29
N PHE A 65 9.77 -1.84 14.54
CA PHE A 65 10.05 -2.33 15.88
C PHE A 65 10.82 -1.31 16.72
N TYR A 66 11.86 -0.68 16.13
CA TYR A 66 12.65 0.31 16.85
C TYR A 66 11.89 1.61 17.12
N VAL A 67 11.01 2.05 16.22
CA VAL A 67 10.17 3.23 16.47
C VAL A 67 9.19 2.95 17.62
N ILE A 68 8.53 1.79 17.62
CA ILE A 68 7.63 1.42 18.72
C ILE A 68 8.42 1.32 20.02
N ALA A 69 9.59 0.67 20.02
CA ALA A 69 10.45 0.56 21.21
C ALA A 69 10.83 1.95 21.76
N LEU A 70 11.20 2.89 20.89
CA LEU A 70 11.47 4.28 21.30
C LEU A 70 10.26 4.92 21.98
N PHE A 71 9.06 4.79 21.40
CA PHE A 71 7.84 5.29 22.03
C PHE A 71 7.52 4.58 23.35
N VAL A 72 7.79 3.28 23.47
CA VAL A 72 7.64 2.56 24.75
C VAL A 72 8.60 3.13 25.81
N VAL A 73 9.84 3.46 25.46
CA VAL A 73 10.78 4.10 26.40
C VAL A 73 10.27 5.46 26.88
N ILE A 74 9.70 6.26 25.98
CA ILE A 74 9.21 7.61 26.27
C ILE A 74 7.92 7.57 27.11
N PHE A 75 6.94 6.77 26.68
CA PHE A 75 5.58 6.78 27.25
C PHE A 75 5.31 5.67 28.27
N ARG A 76 6.24 4.71 28.41
CA ARG A 76 6.14 3.56 29.32
C ARG A 76 4.87 2.72 29.15
N ASN A 77 4.29 2.74 27.94
CA ASN A 77 3.06 2.02 27.63
C ASN A 77 3.04 1.56 26.17
N TYR A 78 2.93 0.25 25.96
CA TYR A 78 2.91 -0.38 24.62
C TYR A 78 1.71 0.04 23.79
N THR A 79 0.53 0.16 24.40
CA THR A 79 -0.69 0.57 23.70
C THR A 79 -0.57 2.01 23.22
N VAL A 80 -0.13 2.93 24.09
CA VAL A 80 0.08 4.33 23.70
C VAL A 80 1.14 4.44 22.60
N ALA A 81 2.25 3.71 22.72
CA ALA A 81 3.29 3.67 21.70
C ALA A 81 2.77 3.23 20.32
N ALA A 82 1.99 2.15 20.29
CA ALA A 82 1.38 1.66 19.05
C ALA A 82 0.38 2.67 18.46
N LEU A 83 -0.50 3.25 19.28
CA LEU A 83 -1.47 4.25 18.81
C LEU A 83 -0.80 5.50 18.26
N LEU A 84 0.25 6.01 18.90
CA LEU A 84 1.03 7.15 18.39
C LEU A 84 1.68 6.82 17.05
N PHE A 85 2.21 5.61 16.92
CA PHE A 85 2.73 5.12 15.65
C PHE A 85 1.66 5.09 14.56
N ILE A 86 0.49 4.49 14.83
CA ILE A 86 -0.63 4.47 13.90
C ILE A 86 -1.04 5.88 13.49
N MET A 87 -1.12 6.79 14.47
CA MET A 87 -1.50 8.18 14.24
C MET A 87 -0.59 8.86 13.22
N ILE A 88 0.73 8.77 13.43
CA ILE A 88 1.73 9.41 12.59
C ILE A 88 1.71 8.83 11.18
N TRP A 89 1.70 7.51 11.04
CA TRP A 89 1.82 6.87 9.73
C TRP A 89 0.53 6.89 8.91
N ALA A 90 -0.66 6.76 9.53
CA ALA A 90 -1.93 6.91 8.83
C ALA A 90 -2.09 8.36 8.32
N PHE A 91 -1.78 9.35 9.16
CA PHE A 91 -1.83 10.75 8.78
C PHE A 91 -0.84 11.06 7.65
N ALA A 92 0.42 10.62 7.80
CA ALA A 92 1.48 10.83 6.81
C ALA A 92 1.13 10.19 5.46
N THR A 93 0.65 8.94 5.46
CA THR A 93 0.21 8.25 4.24
C THR A 93 -0.87 9.04 3.53
N ASN A 94 -1.94 9.40 4.25
CA ASN A 94 -3.07 10.08 3.65
C ASN A 94 -2.72 11.47 3.11
N ILE A 95 -1.94 12.26 3.85
CA ILE A 95 -1.56 13.59 3.39
C ILE A 95 -0.59 13.53 2.20
N LEU A 96 0.33 12.56 2.18
CA LEU A 96 1.28 12.38 1.08
C LEU A 96 0.58 11.91 -0.20
N GLN A 97 -0.38 10.99 -0.12
CA GLN A 97 -1.09 10.52 -1.32
C GLN A 97 -1.99 11.61 -1.92
N ILE A 98 -2.67 12.42 -1.08
CA ILE A 98 -3.43 13.59 -1.55
C ILE A 98 -2.50 14.56 -2.30
N LYS A 99 -1.33 14.87 -1.70
CA LYS A 99 -0.33 15.76 -2.30
C LYS A 99 0.26 15.21 -3.59
N LEU A 100 0.48 13.90 -3.66
CA LEU A 100 0.97 13.26 -4.87
C LEU A 100 -0.08 13.34 -5.99
N ILE A 101 -1.35 13.08 -5.69
CA ILE A 101 -2.43 13.21 -6.67
C ILE A 101 -2.55 14.65 -7.18
N ASP A 102 -2.57 15.65 -6.28
CA ASP A 102 -2.57 17.08 -6.64
C ASP A 102 -1.39 17.40 -7.58
N LYS A 103 -0.20 16.94 -7.21
CA LYS A 103 1.01 17.16 -8.01
C LYS A 103 0.94 16.50 -9.38
N LEU A 104 0.42 15.28 -9.49
CA LEU A 104 0.30 14.57 -10.77
C LEU A 104 -0.84 15.11 -11.65
N LEU A 105 -1.81 15.81 -11.07
CA LEU A 105 -2.86 16.51 -11.81
C LEU A 105 -2.49 17.95 -12.18
N ASP A 106 -1.37 18.46 -11.67
CA ASP A 106 -1.02 19.89 -11.70
C ASP A 106 -2.14 20.80 -11.13
N GLU A 107 -2.99 20.24 -10.26
CA GLU A 107 -4.07 20.94 -9.57
C GLU A 107 -3.64 21.20 -8.13
N LYS A 108 -3.63 22.47 -7.68
CA LYS A 108 -3.35 22.80 -6.28
C LYS A 108 -4.62 22.72 -5.45
N ASN A 109 -4.59 21.92 -4.38
CA ASN A 109 -5.65 21.85 -3.37
C ASN A 109 -7.01 21.40 -3.95
N SER A 110 -7.00 20.44 -4.88
CA SER A 110 -8.23 19.98 -5.52
C SER A 110 -9.09 19.19 -4.52
N ASN A 111 -10.39 19.52 -4.43
CA ASN A 111 -11.33 18.71 -3.64
C ASN A 111 -11.35 17.25 -4.13
N TYR A 112 -11.07 17.03 -5.41
CA TYR A 112 -11.00 15.71 -6.02
C TYR A 112 -9.84 14.88 -5.43
N SER A 113 -8.63 15.46 -5.40
CA SER A 113 -7.46 14.81 -4.79
C SER A 113 -7.67 14.55 -3.31
N VAL A 114 -8.32 15.48 -2.60
CA VAL A 114 -8.63 15.32 -1.17
C VAL A 114 -9.58 14.13 -0.94
N LEU A 115 -10.67 14.04 -1.70
CA LEU A 115 -11.68 12.99 -1.52
C LEU A 115 -11.16 11.62 -1.99
N LEU A 116 -10.67 11.52 -3.22
CA LEU A 116 -10.22 10.23 -3.76
C LEU A 116 -8.89 9.80 -3.16
N GLY A 117 -8.01 10.76 -2.86
CA GLY A 117 -6.83 10.51 -2.05
C GLY A 117 -7.25 9.93 -0.71
N SER A 118 -8.22 10.51 0.02
CA SER A 118 -8.65 9.93 1.30
C SER A 118 -9.30 8.55 1.15
N GLY A 119 -10.11 8.33 0.10
CA GLY A 119 -10.72 7.03 -0.17
C GLY A 119 -9.70 5.92 -0.48
N LEU A 120 -8.55 6.26 -1.06
CA LEU A 120 -7.48 5.31 -1.37
C LEU A 120 -6.96 4.56 -0.11
N SER A 121 -7.15 5.14 1.07
CA SER A 121 -6.80 4.54 2.36
C SER A 121 -7.66 3.33 2.74
N PHE A 122 -8.72 3.01 1.98
CA PHE A 122 -9.71 1.98 2.29
C PHE A 122 -10.12 1.12 1.09
N ILE A 123 -9.29 0.99 0.05
CA ILE A 123 -9.67 0.19 -1.13
C ILE A 123 -9.68 -1.30 -0.81
N TRP A 124 -10.83 -1.92 -1.09
CA TRP A 124 -11.08 -3.34 -0.88
C TRP A 124 -11.69 -3.99 -2.13
N PRO A 125 -11.51 -5.30 -2.33
CA PRO A 125 -12.04 -6.03 -3.48
C PRO A 125 -13.58 -5.97 -3.52
N ILE A 126 -14.14 -5.91 -4.73
CA ILE A 126 -15.59 -5.93 -4.97
C ILE A 126 -16.08 -7.37 -5.05
N SER A 127 -16.98 -7.79 -4.17
CA SER A 127 -17.52 -9.15 -4.22
C SER A 127 -18.98 -9.20 -3.81
N PHE A 128 -19.76 -10.09 -4.43
CA PHE A 128 -21.12 -10.40 -3.97
C PHE A 128 -21.14 -11.13 -2.63
N HIS A 129 -20.02 -11.72 -2.22
CA HIS A 129 -19.85 -12.26 -0.86
C HIS A 129 -20.02 -11.17 0.22
N ALA A 130 -19.87 -9.88 -0.14
CA ALA A 130 -20.24 -8.78 0.74
C ALA A 130 -21.72 -8.82 1.17
N PHE A 131 -22.59 -9.54 0.46
CA PHE A 131 -24.02 -9.63 0.74
C PHE A 131 -24.46 -10.99 1.29
N ASP A 132 -23.54 -11.92 1.56
CA ASP A 132 -23.91 -13.25 2.07
C ASP A 132 -24.56 -13.22 3.46
N PHE A 133 -24.39 -12.12 4.20
CA PHE A 133 -25.14 -11.88 5.44
C PHE A 133 -26.66 -11.81 5.24
N LEU A 134 -27.13 -11.44 4.04
CA LEU A 134 -28.56 -11.45 3.71
C LEU A 134 -29.11 -12.86 3.54
N LYS A 135 -28.23 -13.85 3.30
CA LYS A 135 -28.61 -15.26 3.16
C LYS A 135 -28.67 -15.99 4.50
N GLY A 136 -28.24 -15.35 5.60
CA GLY A 136 -28.19 -15.96 6.93
C GLY A 136 -27.08 -17.00 7.12
N GLU A 137 -26.24 -17.23 6.11
CA GLU A 137 -25.23 -18.30 6.10
C GLU A 137 -23.92 -17.90 6.81
N THR A 138 -23.53 -16.62 6.72
CA THR A 138 -22.31 -16.09 7.35
C THR A 138 -22.48 -14.60 7.71
N THR A 139 -21.60 -14.07 8.57
CA THR A 139 -21.53 -12.61 8.75
C THR A 139 -20.81 -11.97 7.57
N TYR A 140 -21.17 -10.73 7.21
CA TYR A 140 -20.47 -9.91 6.18
C TYR A 140 -18.94 -10.02 6.37
N TRP A 141 -18.49 -10.01 7.62
CA TRP A 141 -17.08 -9.94 7.99
C TRP A 141 -16.30 -11.20 7.72
N SER A 142 -16.88 -12.37 8.00
CA SER A 142 -16.26 -13.65 7.65
C SER A 142 -16.13 -13.74 6.13
N SER A 143 -17.20 -13.43 5.41
CA SER A 143 -17.20 -13.41 3.96
C SER A 143 -16.16 -12.47 3.38
N MET A 144 -16.10 -11.23 3.85
CA MET A 144 -15.13 -10.27 3.36
C MET A 144 -13.70 -10.58 3.78
N LEU A 145 -13.47 -11.17 4.96
CA LEU A 145 -12.14 -11.68 5.33
C LEU A 145 -11.67 -12.75 4.34
N HIS A 146 -12.53 -13.68 3.94
CA HIS A 146 -12.21 -14.67 2.90
C HIS A 146 -11.90 -14.00 1.56
N VAL A 147 -12.69 -12.99 1.15
CA VAL A 147 -12.41 -12.23 -0.09
C VAL A 147 -11.07 -11.50 0.00
N TYR A 148 -10.71 -10.94 1.15
CA TYR A 148 -9.42 -10.30 1.37
C TYR A 148 -8.26 -11.31 1.29
N LEU A 149 -8.37 -12.45 1.97
CA LEU A 149 -7.34 -13.48 1.99
C LEU A 149 -7.09 -14.10 0.62
N THR A 150 -8.10 -14.06 -0.26
CA THR A 150 -8.01 -14.55 -1.64
C THR A 150 -7.58 -13.51 -2.63
N SER A 151 -7.90 -12.23 -2.44
CA SER A 151 -7.79 -11.19 -3.48
C SER A 151 -6.93 -10.00 -3.08
N GLY A 152 -6.44 -9.98 -1.85
CA GLY A 152 -5.72 -8.86 -1.29
C GLY A 152 -6.59 -7.62 -1.04
N SER A 153 -5.93 -6.57 -0.55
CA SER A 153 -6.48 -5.23 -0.36
C SER A 153 -5.34 -4.23 -0.27
N THR A 154 -5.55 -3.02 -0.77
CA THR A 154 -4.57 -1.94 -0.62
C THR A 154 -4.44 -1.47 0.84
N ALA A 155 -5.43 -1.77 1.68
CA ALA A 155 -5.59 -1.31 3.05
C ALA A 155 -5.87 -2.49 4.00
N PRO A 156 -4.86 -3.34 4.29
CA PRO A 156 -5.01 -4.42 5.25
C PRO A 156 -5.22 -3.83 6.64
N TYR A 157 -6.33 -4.20 7.27
CA TYR A 157 -6.80 -3.62 8.53
C TYR A 157 -5.97 -4.06 9.75
N HIS A 158 -5.07 -5.05 9.61
CA HIS A 158 -4.40 -5.69 10.75
C HIS A 158 -2.85 -5.60 10.72
N ASN A 159 -2.25 -4.96 9.70
CA ASN A 159 -0.81 -5.02 9.46
C ASN A 159 -0.11 -3.65 9.62
N LEU A 160 0.54 -3.44 10.76
CA LEU A 160 1.22 -2.18 11.11
C LEU A 160 2.53 -1.94 10.34
N THR A 161 3.30 -3.00 10.02
CA THR A 161 4.54 -2.87 9.24
C THR A 161 4.22 -2.46 7.79
N TYR A 162 3.11 -2.96 7.25
CA TYR A 162 2.60 -2.51 5.95
C TYR A 162 2.18 -1.02 5.97
N LEU A 163 1.46 -0.58 7.01
CA LEU A 163 1.16 0.85 7.22
C LEU A 163 2.44 1.69 7.33
N CYS A 164 3.49 1.14 7.96
CA CYS A 164 4.80 1.79 8.08
C CYS A 164 5.45 2.09 6.72
N ALA A 165 5.33 1.16 5.78
CA ALA A 165 6.03 1.21 4.49
C ALA A 165 5.38 2.18 3.48
N LYS A 166 4.06 2.37 3.54
CA LYS A 166 3.29 3.20 2.58
C LYS A 166 3.81 4.63 2.36
N PRO A 167 4.08 5.46 3.39
CA PRO A 167 4.51 6.83 3.15
C PRO A 167 5.85 6.89 2.42
N PHE A 168 6.73 5.93 2.68
CA PHE A 168 8.01 5.81 1.99
C PHE A 168 7.84 5.37 0.53
N ALA A 169 6.93 4.42 0.24
CA ALA A 169 6.59 4.05 -1.13
C ALA A 169 6.06 5.26 -1.93
N ILE A 170 5.19 6.09 -1.34
CA ILE A 170 4.69 7.31 -1.97
C ILE A 170 5.84 8.30 -2.27
N LEU A 171 6.74 8.50 -1.31
CA LEU A 171 7.90 9.39 -1.49
C LEU A 171 8.87 8.85 -2.56
N THR A 172 9.07 7.54 -2.61
CA THR A 172 9.87 6.88 -3.65
C THR A 172 9.28 7.13 -5.03
N ILE A 173 7.98 6.91 -5.21
CA ILE A 173 7.29 7.17 -6.48
C ILE A 173 7.36 8.66 -6.87
N TYR A 174 7.11 9.55 -5.91
CA TYR A 174 7.21 10.99 -6.14
C TYR A 174 8.62 11.39 -6.62
N ALA A 175 9.66 10.93 -5.92
CA ALA A 175 11.04 11.23 -6.24
C ALA A 175 11.46 10.63 -7.58
N PHE A 176 11.07 9.37 -7.85
CA PHE A 176 11.34 8.68 -9.10
C PHE A 176 10.75 9.41 -10.31
N LEU A 177 9.45 9.75 -10.26
CA LEU A 177 8.79 10.47 -11.35
C LEU A 177 9.36 11.88 -11.54
N THR A 178 9.63 12.60 -10.45
CA THR A 178 10.22 13.95 -10.52
C THR A 178 11.64 13.91 -11.07
N LEU A 179 12.43 12.90 -10.72
CA LEU A 179 13.79 12.72 -11.22
C LEU A 179 13.82 12.46 -12.73
N LEU A 180 12.89 11.67 -13.24
CA LEU A 180 12.74 11.42 -14.68
C LEU A 180 12.30 12.67 -15.45
N GLN A 181 11.45 13.50 -14.85
CA GLN A 181 10.86 14.68 -15.52
C GLN A 181 11.69 15.96 -15.37
N SER A 182 12.64 16.03 -14.44
CA SER A 182 13.38 17.26 -14.17
C SER A 182 14.61 17.40 -15.07
N ASP A 183 14.76 18.58 -15.68
CA ASP A 183 15.96 18.98 -16.40
C ASP A 183 16.97 19.73 -15.51
N LYS A 184 16.58 20.05 -14.27
CA LYS A 184 17.40 20.83 -13.35
C LYS A 184 18.30 19.92 -12.53
N LYS A 185 19.62 19.99 -12.76
CA LYS A 185 20.63 19.17 -12.04
C LYS A 185 20.48 19.21 -10.51
N ALA A 186 20.22 20.39 -9.92
CA ALA A 186 20.04 20.51 -8.47
C ALA A 186 18.79 19.77 -7.96
N GLU A 187 17.71 19.77 -8.73
CA GLU A 187 16.49 19.02 -8.42
C GLU A 187 16.70 17.51 -8.61
N GLN A 188 17.44 17.11 -9.66
CA GLN A 188 17.80 15.71 -9.88
C GLN A 188 18.61 15.15 -8.70
N VAL A 189 19.65 15.84 -8.24
CA VAL A 189 20.44 15.38 -7.08
C VAL A 189 19.56 15.28 -5.83
N LYS A 190 18.73 16.29 -5.58
CA LYS A 190 17.79 16.28 -4.45
C LYS A 190 16.84 15.07 -4.52
N MET A 191 16.24 14.81 -5.67
CA MET A 191 15.31 13.70 -5.85
C MET A 191 16.02 12.35 -5.82
N ALA A 192 17.26 12.25 -6.29
CA ALA A 192 18.07 11.04 -6.16
C ALA A 192 18.34 10.67 -4.70
N ILE A 193 18.62 11.67 -3.85
CA ILE A 193 18.78 11.46 -2.39
C ILE A 193 17.46 11.04 -1.76
N ILE A 194 16.36 11.73 -2.06
CA ILE A 194 15.04 11.38 -1.54
C ILE A 194 14.65 9.96 -1.98
N LEU A 195 14.90 9.59 -3.23
CA LEU A 195 14.66 8.27 -3.78
C LEU A 195 15.45 7.21 -3.00
N ALA A 196 16.75 7.41 -2.81
CA ALA A 196 17.61 6.47 -2.09
C ALA A 196 17.17 6.28 -0.64
N VAL A 197 16.94 7.39 0.08
CA VAL A 197 16.55 7.35 1.50
C VAL A 197 15.15 6.78 1.67
N SER A 198 14.18 7.23 0.88
CA SER A 198 12.80 6.73 0.99
C SER A 198 12.72 5.24 0.66
N MET A 199 13.44 4.76 -0.35
CA MET A 199 13.41 3.34 -0.68
C MET A 199 14.12 2.49 0.37
N LEU A 200 15.25 2.94 0.92
CA LEU A 200 15.90 2.27 2.06
C LEU A 200 14.95 2.21 3.27
N LEU A 201 14.30 3.32 3.63
CA LEU A 201 13.32 3.35 4.72
C LEU A 201 12.11 2.46 4.45
N SER A 202 11.68 2.35 3.18
CA SER A 202 10.60 1.44 2.80
C SER A 202 10.99 -0.02 3.06
N VAL A 203 12.20 -0.44 2.66
CA VAL A 203 12.68 -1.81 2.92
C VAL A 203 12.86 -2.06 4.43
N LEU A 204 13.41 -1.09 5.16
CA LEU A 204 13.55 -1.16 6.61
C LEU A 204 12.19 -1.22 7.33
N ALA A 205 11.12 -0.69 6.72
CA ALA A 205 9.76 -0.79 7.24
C ALA A 205 9.11 -2.15 6.90
N LYS A 206 9.13 -2.52 5.62
CA LYS A 206 8.70 -3.81 5.08
C LYS A 206 9.14 -3.92 3.61
N PRO A 207 9.83 -5.00 3.18
CA PRO A 207 10.42 -5.10 1.83
C PRO A 207 9.39 -5.18 0.68
N CYS A 208 8.10 -5.40 0.98
CA CYS A 208 7.02 -5.62 0.01
C CYS A 208 6.97 -4.61 -1.14
N PHE A 209 7.19 -3.33 -0.89
CA PHE A 209 7.21 -2.32 -1.96
C PHE A 209 8.41 -2.50 -2.88
N TYR A 210 9.61 -2.74 -2.33
CA TYR A 210 10.82 -2.90 -3.12
C TYR A 210 10.75 -4.13 -4.02
N GLN A 211 10.18 -5.24 -3.52
CA GLN A 211 10.04 -6.50 -4.26
C GLN A 211 9.33 -6.32 -5.60
N CYS A 212 8.27 -5.51 -5.64
CA CYS A 212 7.54 -5.23 -6.89
C CYS A 212 8.07 -3.99 -7.63
N PHE A 213 8.49 -2.94 -6.91
CA PHE A 213 8.94 -1.70 -7.54
C PHE A 213 10.33 -1.79 -8.17
N ALA A 214 11.27 -2.52 -7.59
CA ALA A 214 12.63 -2.58 -8.13
C ALA A 214 12.72 -3.18 -9.53
N PRO A 215 12.14 -4.36 -9.82
CA PRO A 215 12.14 -4.88 -11.17
C PRO A 215 11.29 -4.03 -12.13
N ALA A 216 10.14 -3.51 -11.66
CA ALA A 216 9.28 -2.65 -12.49
C ALA A 216 9.96 -1.32 -12.88
N GLY A 217 10.59 -0.66 -11.91
CA GLY A 217 11.31 0.59 -12.07
C GLY A 217 12.54 0.42 -12.96
N ALA A 218 13.30 -0.67 -12.78
CA ALA A 218 14.42 -1.00 -13.64
C ALA A 218 13.97 -1.19 -15.10
N LEU A 219 12.94 -2.00 -15.34
CA LEU A 219 12.39 -2.20 -16.69
C LEU A 219 11.86 -0.89 -17.29
N PHE A 220 11.15 -0.09 -16.49
CA PHE A 220 10.63 1.20 -16.93
C PHE A 220 11.76 2.15 -17.35
N VAL A 221 12.85 2.23 -16.58
CA VAL A 221 14.02 3.06 -16.90
C VAL A 221 14.75 2.55 -18.13
N ILE A 222 14.90 1.24 -18.30
CA ILE A 222 15.50 0.64 -19.50
C ILE A 222 14.69 1.04 -20.75
N VAL A 223 13.37 0.89 -20.70
CA VAL A 223 12.49 1.29 -21.82
C VAL A 223 12.57 2.80 -22.07
N TYR A 224 12.53 3.62 -21.01
CA TYR A 224 12.68 5.07 -21.11
C TYR A 224 14.01 5.47 -21.76
N PHE A 225 15.10 4.81 -21.38
CA PHE A 225 16.44 5.03 -21.95
C PHE A 225 16.51 4.70 -23.44
N LEU A 226 15.95 3.56 -23.84
CA LEU A 226 15.93 3.11 -25.23
C LEU A 226 15.06 4.02 -26.11
N LEU A 227 13.91 4.47 -25.60
CA LEU A 227 13.02 5.38 -26.33
C LEU A 227 13.57 6.82 -26.40
N GLY A 228 14.35 7.24 -25.40
CA GLY A 228 15.04 8.53 -25.38
C GLY A 228 16.33 8.57 -26.21
N HIS A 229 16.53 7.62 -27.13
CA HIS A 229 17.73 7.53 -27.98
C HIS A 229 19.06 7.65 -27.21
N PHE A 230 19.13 7.07 -26.01
CA PHE A 230 20.33 7.06 -25.16
C PHE A 230 20.76 8.42 -24.57
N ASP A 231 20.04 9.51 -24.83
CA ASP A 231 20.37 10.86 -24.35
C ASP A 231 20.23 11.00 -22.82
N GLU A 232 19.47 10.11 -22.20
CA GLU A 232 19.10 10.16 -20.78
C GLU A 232 19.97 9.26 -19.88
N LEU A 233 21.13 8.80 -20.37
CA LEU A 233 22.03 7.87 -19.65
C LEU A 233 22.34 8.33 -18.23
N LYS A 234 22.65 9.62 -18.04
CA LYS A 234 23.01 10.18 -16.73
C LYS A 234 21.87 10.10 -15.73
N LYS A 235 20.62 10.37 -16.16
CA LYS A 235 19.44 10.24 -15.30
C LYS A 235 19.24 8.77 -14.92
N CYS A 236 19.39 7.85 -15.87
CA CYS A 236 19.27 6.40 -15.65
C CYS A 236 20.32 5.88 -14.65
N ILE A 237 21.59 6.27 -14.80
CA ILE A 237 22.66 5.92 -13.84
C ILE A 237 22.37 6.52 -12.47
N THR A 238 21.90 7.76 -12.41
CA THR A 238 21.54 8.41 -11.14
C THR A 238 20.44 7.63 -10.42
N ILE A 239 19.41 7.20 -11.14
CA ILE A 239 18.36 6.34 -10.60
C ILE A 239 18.96 5.02 -10.12
N ALA A 240 19.77 4.34 -10.92
CA ALA A 240 20.38 3.07 -10.53
C ALA A 240 21.23 3.18 -9.25
N ILE A 241 22.02 4.25 -9.12
CA ILE A 241 22.81 4.53 -7.91
C ILE A 241 21.90 4.75 -6.69
N SER A 242 20.76 5.45 -6.86
CA SER A 242 19.78 5.61 -5.78
C SER A 242 19.21 4.27 -5.30
N PHE A 243 19.30 3.19 -6.08
CA PHE A 243 18.82 1.88 -5.65
C PHE A 243 19.80 1.13 -4.74
N VAL A 244 21.09 1.44 -4.84
CA VAL A 244 22.17 0.72 -4.18
C VAL A 244 21.97 0.57 -2.66
N PRO A 245 21.61 1.60 -1.88
CA PRO A 245 21.46 1.45 -0.43
C PRO A 245 20.37 0.44 -0.04
N ALA A 246 19.22 0.50 -0.69
CA ALA A 246 18.13 -0.44 -0.44
C ALA A 246 18.51 -1.86 -0.90
N THR A 247 19.13 -2.00 -2.07
CA THR A 247 19.61 -3.30 -2.58
C THR A 247 20.60 -3.96 -1.64
N ILE A 248 21.60 -3.22 -1.14
CA ILE A 248 22.58 -3.74 -0.17
C ILE A 248 21.86 -4.26 1.08
N TRP A 249 20.90 -3.49 1.60
CA TRP A 249 20.13 -3.92 2.76
C TRP A 249 19.30 -5.18 2.46
N VAL A 250 18.61 -5.24 1.32
CA VAL A 250 17.84 -6.43 0.93
C VAL A 250 18.73 -7.66 0.88
N LEU A 251 19.88 -7.58 0.19
CA LEU A 251 20.83 -8.70 0.09
C LEU A 251 21.37 -9.12 1.47
N TYR A 252 21.71 -8.16 2.32
CA TYR A 252 22.10 -8.44 3.70
C TYR A 252 20.96 -9.11 4.49
N SER A 253 19.74 -8.60 4.39
CA SER A 253 18.57 -9.12 5.11
C SER A 253 18.17 -10.53 4.67
N MET A 254 18.47 -10.92 3.42
CA MET A 254 18.27 -12.30 2.96
C MET A 254 19.16 -13.29 3.71
N THR A 255 20.33 -12.88 4.20
CA THR A 255 21.19 -13.72 5.06
C THR A 255 20.61 -13.94 6.46
N MET A 256 19.67 -13.08 6.88
CA MET A 256 18.97 -13.18 8.18
C MET A 256 17.69 -14.00 8.10
N LYS A 257 17.10 -14.13 6.90
CA LYS A 257 15.91 -14.97 6.70
C LYS A 257 16.30 -16.43 6.76
N VAL A 258 15.65 -17.15 7.68
CA VAL A 258 15.92 -18.57 7.95
C VAL A 258 15.20 -19.49 6.95
N GLN A 259 14.22 -18.97 6.21
CA GLN A 259 13.37 -19.77 5.33
C GLN A 259 13.65 -19.52 3.83
N PRO A 260 13.77 -20.60 3.02
CA PRO A 260 13.95 -20.47 1.58
C PRO A 260 12.65 -20.03 0.90
N ILE A 261 12.79 -19.20 -0.14
CA ILE A 261 11.71 -18.92 -1.08
C ILE A 261 11.58 -20.13 -2.01
N ALA A 262 10.38 -20.67 -2.18
CA ALA A 262 10.10 -21.73 -3.14
C ALA A 262 9.32 -21.20 -4.34
N PHE A 263 9.62 -21.75 -5.52
CA PHE A 263 8.80 -21.58 -6.71
C PHE A 263 7.63 -22.56 -6.65
N SER A 264 6.42 -22.04 -6.42
CA SER A 264 5.20 -22.83 -6.37
C SER A 264 4.03 -22.08 -7.02
N PRO A 265 3.88 -22.22 -8.37
CA PRO A 265 2.87 -21.51 -9.11
C PRO A 265 1.46 -21.72 -8.56
N PHE A 266 0.74 -20.62 -8.36
CA PHE A 266 -0.63 -20.52 -7.86
C PHE A 266 -0.88 -20.97 -6.42
N GLU A 267 0.06 -21.66 -5.76
CA GLU A 267 -0.17 -22.20 -4.42
C GLU A 267 -0.51 -21.08 -3.42
N GLY A 268 0.26 -19.99 -3.41
CA GLY A 268 0.01 -18.84 -2.53
C GLY A 268 -1.32 -18.12 -2.84
N MET A 269 -1.71 -18.06 -4.11
CA MET A 269 -2.98 -17.44 -4.53
C MET A 269 -4.19 -18.29 -4.18
N MET A 270 -4.05 -19.62 -4.31
CA MET A 270 -5.14 -20.57 -4.12
C MET A 270 -5.29 -21.02 -2.66
N PHE A 271 -4.33 -20.69 -1.79
CA PHE A 271 -4.28 -21.16 -0.39
C PHE A 271 -5.58 -20.89 0.40
N TYR A 272 -6.16 -19.70 0.25
CA TYR A 272 -7.43 -19.33 0.91
C TYR A 272 -8.63 -19.32 -0.03
N ASN A 273 -8.54 -19.91 -1.23
CA ASN A 273 -9.58 -19.89 -2.25
C ASN A 273 -10.77 -20.81 -1.90
N ALA A 274 -11.49 -20.43 -0.85
CA ALA A 274 -12.64 -21.16 -0.32
C ALA A 274 -13.88 -21.03 -1.23
N ASP A 275 -13.97 -19.96 -2.03
CA ASP A 275 -15.08 -19.73 -2.97
C ASP A 275 -14.88 -20.44 -4.33
N GLY A 276 -13.77 -21.15 -4.50
CA GLY A 276 -13.46 -21.93 -5.70
C GLY A 276 -13.34 -21.08 -6.98
N THR A 277 -13.15 -19.77 -6.84
CA THR A 277 -13.10 -18.86 -8.00
C THR A 277 -11.77 -19.00 -8.76
N ASN A 278 -11.79 -18.78 -10.06
CA ASN A 278 -10.55 -18.82 -10.84
C ASN A 278 -9.67 -17.57 -10.56
N GLY A 279 -8.38 -17.68 -10.86
CA GLY A 279 -7.43 -16.60 -10.60
C GLY A 279 -7.76 -15.28 -11.33
N LEU A 280 -8.37 -15.34 -12.51
CA LEU A 280 -8.76 -14.12 -13.23
C LEU A 280 -9.86 -13.35 -12.49
N ILE A 281 -10.84 -14.05 -11.92
CA ILE A 281 -11.89 -13.44 -11.11
C ILE A 281 -11.28 -12.80 -9.87
N ILE A 282 -10.43 -13.54 -9.15
CA ILE A 282 -9.70 -13.06 -7.97
C ILE A 282 -8.94 -11.75 -8.26
N LEU A 283 -8.19 -11.69 -9.36
CA LEU A 283 -7.45 -10.47 -9.72
C LEU A 283 -8.40 -9.36 -10.17
N SER A 284 -9.40 -9.67 -11.00
CA SER A 284 -10.33 -8.68 -11.57
C SER A 284 -11.14 -7.95 -10.50
N ARG A 285 -11.59 -8.67 -9.46
CA ARG A 285 -12.39 -8.09 -8.37
C ARG A 285 -11.60 -7.17 -7.47
N ALA A 286 -10.29 -7.40 -7.34
CA ALA A 286 -9.37 -6.55 -6.59
C ALA A 286 -9.12 -5.20 -7.27
N ILE A 287 -9.12 -5.16 -8.61
CA ILE A 287 -8.76 -3.97 -9.40
C ILE A 287 -9.85 -3.50 -10.37
N PHE A 288 -11.12 -3.79 -10.10
CA PHE A 288 -12.23 -3.53 -11.01
C PHE A 288 -12.32 -2.05 -11.47
N TYR A 289 -12.12 -1.10 -10.56
CA TYR A 289 -11.98 0.33 -10.90
C TYR A 289 -10.88 0.59 -11.93
N VAL A 290 -9.71 -0.04 -11.76
CA VAL A 290 -8.57 0.14 -12.67
C VAL A 290 -8.89 -0.42 -14.05
N LEU A 291 -9.52 -1.61 -14.11
CA LEU A 291 -9.94 -2.21 -15.38
C LEU A 291 -10.87 -1.27 -16.15
N PHE A 292 -11.83 -0.64 -15.46
CA PHE A 292 -12.69 0.38 -16.05
C PHE A 292 -11.88 1.57 -16.60
N VAL A 293 -10.90 2.09 -15.85
CA VAL A 293 -10.04 3.19 -16.30
C VAL A 293 -9.21 2.79 -17.52
N VAL A 294 -8.67 1.57 -17.56
CA VAL A 294 -7.91 1.03 -18.69
C VAL A 294 -8.79 0.92 -19.94
N VAL A 295 -10.02 0.42 -19.82
CA VAL A 295 -10.98 0.41 -20.94
C VAL A 295 -11.23 1.83 -21.44
N CYS A 296 -11.41 2.80 -20.54
CA CYS A 296 -11.57 4.20 -20.93
C CYS A 296 -10.33 4.76 -21.63
N MET A 297 -9.12 4.39 -21.20
CA MET A 297 -7.88 4.78 -21.89
C MET A 297 -7.85 4.28 -23.33
N PHE A 298 -8.25 3.02 -23.56
CA PHE A 298 -8.32 2.45 -24.91
C PHE A 298 -9.39 3.13 -25.77
N VAL A 299 -10.61 3.29 -25.25
CA VAL A 299 -11.72 3.94 -25.95
C VAL A 299 -11.38 5.38 -26.34
N TYR A 300 -10.74 6.13 -25.44
CA TYR A 300 -10.38 7.53 -25.66
C TYR A 300 -8.97 7.75 -26.23
N ARG A 301 -8.25 6.65 -26.55
CA ARG A 301 -6.88 6.65 -27.07
C ARG A 301 -5.93 7.53 -26.24
N GLN A 302 -6.03 7.43 -24.92
CA GLN A 302 -5.19 8.18 -23.99
C GLN A 302 -4.03 7.30 -23.52
N ASN A 303 -2.81 7.79 -23.70
CA ASN A 303 -1.63 7.17 -23.14
C ASN A 303 -1.21 7.91 -21.86
N ASN A 304 -0.80 7.17 -20.83
CA ASN A 304 -0.30 7.75 -19.59
C ASN A 304 0.86 6.92 -19.04
N ASN A 305 2.07 7.48 -19.06
CA ASN A 305 3.28 6.84 -18.56
C ASN A 305 3.17 6.41 -17.09
N ASN A 306 2.40 7.16 -16.29
CA ASN A 306 2.14 6.79 -14.89
C ASN A 306 1.34 5.49 -14.78
N MET A 307 0.39 5.25 -15.69
CA MET A 307 -0.36 3.99 -15.75
C MET A 307 0.51 2.84 -16.25
N ILE A 308 1.43 3.10 -17.18
CA ILE A 308 2.40 2.08 -17.62
C ILE A 308 3.28 1.65 -16.45
N LEU A 309 3.84 2.60 -15.70
CA LEU A 309 4.62 2.31 -14.49
C LEU A 309 3.77 1.55 -13.46
N GLY A 310 2.57 2.02 -13.17
CA GLY A 310 1.63 1.35 -12.26
C GLY A 310 1.31 -0.08 -12.69
N GLY A 311 1.07 -0.29 -13.99
CA GLY A 311 0.84 -1.60 -14.58
C GLY A 311 2.03 -2.54 -14.43
N LEU A 312 3.26 -2.06 -14.67
CA LEU A 312 4.47 -2.85 -14.45
C LEU A 312 4.64 -3.24 -12.98
N ILE A 313 4.48 -2.29 -12.05
CA ILE A 313 4.58 -2.58 -10.60
C ILE A 313 3.52 -3.62 -10.21
N TYR A 314 2.29 -3.48 -10.73
CA TYR A 314 1.22 -4.45 -10.51
C TYR A 314 1.56 -5.84 -11.05
N LEU A 315 2.04 -5.94 -12.29
CA LEU A 315 2.41 -7.21 -12.91
C LEU A 315 3.51 -7.93 -12.13
N PHE A 316 4.54 -7.21 -11.65
CA PHE A 316 5.57 -7.82 -10.82
C PHE A 316 5.02 -8.26 -9.45
N GLY A 317 4.12 -7.49 -8.83
CA GLY A 317 3.46 -7.93 -7.60
C GLY A 317 2.57 -9.17 -7.79
N VAL A 318 1.83 -9.24 -8.89
CA VAL A 318 1.03 -10.43 -9.26
C VAL A 318 1.94 -11.63 -9.52
N ALA A 319 3.02 -11.44 -10.29
CA ALA A 319 3.97 -12.51 -10.58
C ALA A 319 4.62 -13.04 -9.29
N GLU A 320 5.01 -12.14 -8.37
CA GLU A 320 5.57 -12.53 -7.09
C GLU A 320 4.60 -13.40 -6.28
N TRP A 321 3.35 -12.97 -6.15
CA TRP A 321 2.33 -13.70 -5.40
C TRP A 321 1.92 -15.03 -6.05
N ILE A 322 1.86 -15.09 -7.38
CA ILE A 322 1.53 -16.33 -8.09
C ILE A 322 2.69 -17.31 -8.06
N LEU A 323 3.93 -16.87 -8.22
CA LEU A 323 5.05 -17.78 -8.47
C LEU A 323 5.77 -18.23 -7.20
N PHE A 324 5.74 -17.43 -6.13
CA PHE A 324 6.59 -17.66 -4.96
C PHE A 324 5.79 -17.84 -3.67
N ILE A 325 6.36 -18.64 -2.76
CA ILE A 325 5.85 -18.83 -1.39
C ILE A 325 7.01 -19.02 -0.41
N PHE A 326 6.75 -18.83 0.88
CA PHE A 326 7.54 -19.43 1.96
C PHE A 326 6.87 -20.73 2.40
N PRO A 327 7.43 -21.92 2.11
CA PRO A 327 6.74 -23.19 2.35
C PRO A 327 6.34 -23.47 3.80
N LEU A 328 7.07 -22.90 4.77
CA LEU A 328 6.82 -23.11 6.20
C LEU A 328 5.84 -22.07 6.77
N GLU A 329 5.54 -21.00 6.03
CA GLU A 329 4.71 -19.87 6.45
C GLU A 329 3.64 -19.55 5.39
N LYS A 330 3.11 -20.58 4.71
CA LYS A 330 2.11 -20.40 3.62
C LYS A 330 0.94 -19.52 4.04
N GLY A 331 0.46 -19.68 5.27
CA GLY A 331 -0.66 -18.92 5.82
C GLY A 331 -0.38 -17.42 6.01
N ALA A 332 0.88 -16.99 6.10
CA ALA A 332 1.27 -15.59 6.25
C ALA A 332 1.15 -14.80 4.93
N LEU A 333 1.04 -15.51 3.79
CA LEU A 333 0.92 -14.93 2.45
C LEU A 333 1.93 -13.81 2.17
N ASP A 334 3.19 -14.03 2.54
CA ASP A 334 4.21 -12.99 2.52
C ASP A 334 4.43 -12.35 1.14
N MET A 335 4.22 -13.13 0.07
CA MET A 335 4.31 -12.67 -1.32
C MET A 335 3.10 -11.83 -1.76
N MET A 336 1.97 -11.92 -1.07
CA MET A 336 0.79 -11.08 -1.32
C MET A 336 1.01 -9.62 -0.88
N TRP A 337 1.92 -9.35 0.06
CA TRP A 337 2.15 -7.97 0.52
C TRP A 337 2.69 -7.06 -0.59
N GLY A 338 3.56 -7.58 -1.47
CA GLY A 338 4.06 -6.86 -2.64
C GLY A 338 2.93 -6.54 -3.64
N TYR A 339 2.04 -7.51 -3.86
CA TYR A 339 0.81 -7.35 -4.63
C TYR A 339 -0.14 -6.29 -4.06
N ASN A 340 -0.36 -6.27 -2.75
CA ASN A 340 -1.21 -5.27 -2.10
C ASN A 340 -0.67 -3.84 -2.28
N MET A 341 0.65 -3.67 -2.19
CA MET A 341 1.30 -2.37 -2.40
C MET A 341 1.27 -1.96 -3.88
N SER A 342 1.40 -2.92 -4.79
CA SER A 342 1.34 -2.65 -6.23
C SER A 342 -0.08 -2.25 -6.66
N MET A 343 -1.11 -2.91 -6.14
CA MET A 343 -2.51 -2.49 -6.28
C MET A 343 -2.73 -1.07 -5.78
N TYR A 344 -2.22 -0.74 -4.59
CA TYR A 344 -2.33 0.60 -4.01
C TYR A 344 -1.84 1.69 -4.98
N LEU A 345 -0.65 1.50 -5.56
CA LEU A 345 -0.07 2.45 -6.52
C LEU A 345 -0.81 2.47 -7.85
N LEU A 346 -1.28 1.31 -8.31
CA LEU A 346 -2.09 1.21 -9.52
C LEU A 346 -3.40 2.00 -9.40
N PHE A 347 -4.10 1.89 -8.26
CA PHE A 347 -5.28 2.72 -7.98
C PHE A 347 -4.94 4.21 -7.94
N LEU A 348 -3.81 4.60 -7.33
CA LEU A 348 -3.36 5.99 -7.31
C LEU A 348 -3.20 6.55 -8.73
N PHE A 349 -2.54 5.82 -9.62
CA PHE A 349 -2.36 6.25 -11.01
C PHE A 349 -3.65 6.19 -11.82
N ALA A 350 -4.55 5.25 -11.52
CA ALA A 350 -5.87 5.17 -12.14
C ALA A 350 -6.74 6.38 -11.79
N ILE A 351 -6.73 6.84 -10.53
CA ILE A 351 -7.42 8.07 -10.09
C ILE A 351 -6.98 9.29 -10.91
N VAL A 352 -5.65 9.47 -11.03
CA VAL A 352 -5.06 10.57 -11.80
C VAL A 352 -5.47 10.47 -13.27
N THR A 353 -5.44 9.27 -13.84
CA THR A 353 -5.76 9.03 -15.25
C THR A 353 -7.23 9.24 -15.56
N ALA A 354 -8.14 8.74 -14.72
CA ALA A 354 -9.57 8.96 -14.87
C ALA A 354 -9.91 10.46 -14.90
N LYS A 355 -9.28 11.24 -14.02
CA LYS A 355 -9.45 12.70 -13.98
C LYS A 355 -8.87 13.39 -15.20
N ARG A 356 -7.69 12.98 -15.69
CA ARG A 356 -7.12 13.51 -16.95
C ARG A 356 -8.02 13.22 -18.15
N ILE A 357 -8.54 11.99 -18.26
CA ILE A 357 -9.52 11.62 -19.31
C ILE A 357 -10.74 12.55 -19.24
N TYR A 358 -11.30 12.75 -18.04
CA TYR A 358 -12.43 13.66 -17.86
C TYR A 358 -12.10 15.11 -18.23
N ASN A 359 -10.93 15.62 -17.84
CA ASN A 359 -10.52 16.98 -18.14
C ASN A 359 -10.36 17.22 -19.66
N VAL A 360 -10.00 16.19 -20.43
CA VAL A 360 -9.84 16.28 -21.90
C VAL A 360 -11.15 16.00 -22.65
N LYS A 361 -11.92 15.00 -22.21
CA LYS A 361 -13.10 14.51 -22.95
C LYS A 361 -14.42 15.07 -22.43
N HIS A 362 -14.43 15.63 -21.22
CA HIS A 362 -15.62 16.16 -20.53
C HIS A 362 -16.80 15.18 -20.43
N ASN A 363 -16.56 13.87 -20.54
CA ASN A 363 -17.62 12.87 -20.42
C ASN A 363 -18.00 12.65 -18.95
N LYS A 364 -19.11 13.27 -18.56
CA LYS A 364 -19.66 13.20 -17.20
C LYS A 364 -20.09 11.79 -16.80
N VAL A 365 -20.66 11.01 -17.71
CA VAL A 365 -21.16 9.65 -17.41
C VAL A 365 -20.00 8.75 -17.01
N VAL A 366 -18.94 8.73 -17.81
CA VAL A 366 -17.72 7.95 -17.53
C VAL A 366 -17.08 8.39 -16.21
N PHE A 367 -17.03 9.69 -15.95
CA PHE A 367 -16.45 10.23 -14.73
C PHE A 367 -17.25 9.85 -13.48
N TYR A 368 -18.58 10.02 -13.49
CA TYR A 368 -19.44 9.66 -12.35
C TYR A 368 -19.46 8.15 -12.12
N PHE A 369 -19.57 7.35 -13.19
CA PHE A 369 -19.56 5.90 -13.07
C PHE A 369 -18.21 5.38 -12.55
N GLY A 370 -17.09 5.92 -13.02
CA GLY A 370 -15.77 5.58 -12.48
C GLY A 370 -15.64 5.92 -10.99
N ASN A 371 -16.09 7.11 -10.59
CA ASN A 371 -16.07 7.50 -9.18
C ASN A 371 -17.02 6.66 -8.32
N LEU A 372 -18.14 6.18 -8.87
CA LEU A 372 -19.04 5.27 -8.18
C LEU A 372 -18.38 3.91 -7.92
N ILE A 373 -17.67 3.34 -8.90
CA ILE A 373 -16.92 2.09 -8.73
C ILE A 373 -15.83 2.28 -7.66
N PHE A 374 -15.08 3.39 -7.74
CA PHE A 374 -14.07 3.71 -6.73
C PHE A 374 -14.66 3.87 -5.33
N ALA A 375 -15.80 4.56 -5.22
CA ALA A 375 -16.52 4.71 -3.96
C ALA A 375 -16.96 3.34 -3.42
N PHE A 376 -17.40 2.42 -4.28
CA PHE A 376 -17.79 1.08 -3.86
C PHE A 376 -16.61 0.29 -3.26
N HIS A 377 -15.44 0.29 -3.91
CA HIS A 377 -14.21 -0.26 -3.34
C HIS A 377 -13.86 0.36 -1.97
N THR A 378 -14.00 1.68 -1.85
CA THR A 378 -13.70 2.43 -0.63
C THR A 378 -14.67 2.10 0.50
N THR A 379 -15.96 2.05 0.20
CA THR A 379 -17.02 1.77 1.19
C THR A 379 -16.89 0.36 1.73
N LEU A 380 -16.62 -0.64 0.89
CA LEU A 380 -16.41 -2.02 1.34
C LEU A 380 -15.26 -2.12 2.35
N GLY A 381 -14.17 -1.38 2.13
CA GLY A 381 -13.04 -1.35 3.06
C GLY A 381 -13.31 -0.54 4.33
N LEU A 382 -14.02 0.59 4.23
CA LEU A 382 -14.46 1.34 5.41
C LEU A 382 -15.33 0.49 6.34
N LEU A 383 -16.27 -0.27 5.77
CA LEU A 383 -17.09 -1.22 6.53
C LEU A 383 -16.20 -2.21 7.28
N MET A 384 -15.17 -2.76 6.64
CA MET A 384 -14.23 -3.69 7.28
C MET A 384 -13.46 -3.08 8.44
N PHE A 385 -13.06 -1.81 8.33
CA PHE A 385 -12.40 -1.10 9.43
C PHE A 385 -13.36 -0.81 10.59
N ILE A 386 -14.65 -0.58 10.31
CA ILE A 386 -15.68 -0.33 11.33
C ILE A 386 -16.12 -1.63 12.04
N ASN A 387 -16.02 -2.79 11.38
CA ASN A 387 -16.40 -4.06 11.99
C ASN A 387 -15.70 -4.40 13.30
N THR A 388 -14.38 -4.18 13.36
CA THR A 388 -13.60 -4.51 14.56
C THR A 388 -14.18 -3.82 15.78
N TRP A 389 -14.82 -2.66 15.59
CA TRP A 389 -15.62 -1.99 16.59
C TRP A 389 -16.94 -2.71 16.92
N ILE A 390 -17.75 -3.09 15.93
CA ILE A 390 -19.04 -3.78 16.16
C ILE A 390 -18.83 -5.06 16.98
N LYS A 391 -17.83 -5.87 16.61
CA LYS A 391 -17.50 -7.11 17.34
C LYS A 391 -17.04 -6.82 18.76
N ALA A 392 -16.11 -5.89 18.95
CA ALA A 392 -15.61 -5.56 20.29
C ALA A 392 -16.69 -4.97 21.19
N TYR A 393 -17.61 -4.16 20.63
CA TYR A 393 -18.75 -3.63 21.38
C TYR A 393 -19.72 -4.75 21.77
N TYR A 394 -20.04 -5.66 20.83
CA TYR A 394 -20.90 -6.79 21.11
C TYR A 394 -20.35 -7.67 22.25
N GLN A 395 -19.06 -8.03 22.16
CA GLN A 395 -18.37 -8.81 23.19
C GLN A 395 -18.26 -8.10 24.55
N TYR A 396 -18.28 -6.76 24.59
CA TYR A 396 -18.15 -6.03 25.86
C TYR A 396 -19.48 -5.84 26.58
N PHE A 397 -20.59 -5.77 25.84
CA PHE A 397 -21.91 -5.45 26.39
C PHE A 397 -22.83 -6.66 26.51
N PHE A 398 -22.60 -7.73 25.75
CA PHE A 398 -23.52 -8.87 25.66
C PHE A 398 -22.88 -10.22 25.98
N GLU A 399 -21.56 -10.30 26.09
CA GLU A 399 -20.80 -11.44 26.62
C GLU A 399 -20.13 -11.01 27.93
#